data_AF-A0AAU8K7J8-F1
#
_entry.id   AF-A0AAU8K7J8-F1
#
_cell.length_a   1.000
_cell.length_b   1.000
_cell.length_c   1.000
_cell.angle_alpha   90.00
_cell.angle_beta   90.00
_cell.angle_gamma   90.00
#
_symmetry.space_group_name_H-M   'P 1'
#
loop_
_entity.id
_entity.type
_entity.pdbx_description
1 polymer ?
#
loop_
_entity_poly.entity_id
_entity_poly.type
_entity_poly.pdbx_seq_one_letter_code
_entity_poly.pdbx_strand_id
1 'polypeptide(L)' 'MSLRRSDDAKWCASVDHVVPRALGGTHEPSNLQLAHLYCNQVKSDLRGAIT' A
#
# COMPACT_ATOMS: atom_id res chain seq x y z
N MET A 1 -15.24 -1.59 21.63
CA MET A 1 -14.37 -2.31 20.68
C MET A 1 -13.13 -1.47 20.41
N SER A 2 -12.04 -1.69 21.15
CA SER A 2 -10.76 -1.06 20.89
C SER A 2 -10.01 -1.91 19.86
N LEU A 3 -9.89 -1.42 18.62
CA LEU A 3 -9.02 -2.01 17.60
C LEU A 3 -7.56 -1.71 17.97
N ARG A 4 -7.07 -2.26 19.08
CA ARG A 4 -5.63 -2.33 19.30
C ARG A 4 -5.09 -3.30 18.26
N ARG A 5 -4.36 -2.78 17.26
CA ARG A 5 -3.63 -3.58 16.28
C ARG A 5 -2.65 -4.47 17.06
N SER A 6 -3.00 -5.73 17.28
CA SER A 6 -2.20 -6.66 18.09
C SER A 6 -1.02 -7.28 17.33
N ASP A 7 -0.85 -7.00 16.04
CA ASP A 7 0.17 -7.68 15.26
C ASP A 7 1.01 -6.64 14.52
N ASP A 8 2.30 -6.65 14.85
CA ASP A 8 3.44 -5.98 14.22
C ASP A 8 3.06 -4.93 13.18
N ALA A 9 3.19 -3.63 13.50
CA ALA A 9 2.75 -2.52 12.64
C ALA A 9 3.25 -2.64 11.18
N LYS A 10 4.36 -3.35 10.97
CA LYS A 10 4.90 -3.76 9.66
C LYS A 10 3.93 -4.57 8.81
N TRP A 11 3.25 -5.56 9.40
CA TRP A 11 2.36 -6.50 8.75
C TRP A 11 0.87 -6.13 8.87
N CYS A 12 0.56 -4.93 9.36
CA CYS A 12 -0.83 -4.49 9.41
C CYS A 12 -1.42 -4.32 8.00
N ALA A 13 -2.70 -4.67 7.84
CA ALA A 13 -3.42 -4.49 6.59
C ALA A 13 -3.55 -3.01 6.23
N SER A 14 -3.22 -2.69 4.99
CA SER A 14 -3.28 -1.36 4.38
C SER A 14 -3.83 -1.46 2.96
N VAL A 15 -4.30 -0.33 2.43
CA VAL A 15 -4.77 -0.22 1.05
C VAL A 15 -3.59 0.18 0.17
N ASP A 16 -3.36 -0.59 -0.89
CA ASP A 16 -2.36 -0.32 -1.93
C ASP A 16 -3.06 0.09 -3.23
N HIS A 17 -2.50 1.06 -3.93
CA HIS A 17 -2.89 1.34 -5.32
C HIS A 17 -2.01 0.50 -6.26
N VAL A 18 -2.64 -0.36 -7.07
CA VAL A 18 -1.92 -1.25 -7.99
C VAL A 18 -1.02 -0.42 -8.93
N VAL A 19 -1.60 0.59 -9.56
CA VAL A 19 -0.89 1.70 -10.21
C VAL A 19 -0.81 2.89 -9.24
N PRO A 20 0.39 3.39 -8.90
CA PRO A 20 0.54 4.55 -8.02
C PRO A 20 -0.19 5.78 -8.55
N ARG A 21 -0.77 6.57 -7.64
CA ARG A 21 -1.45 7.83 -8.00
C ARG A 21 -0.53 8.83 -8.70
N ALA A 22 0.75 8.88 -8.34
CA ALA A 22 1.74 9.74 -8.98
C ALA A 22 1.96 9.40 -10.47
N LEU A 23 1.66 8.17 -10.87
CA LEU A 23 1.78 7.68 -12.25
C LEU A 23 0.42 7.66 -12.98
N GLY A 24 -0.61 8.31 -12.44
CA GLY A 24 -1.94 8.38 -13.05
C GLY A 24 -2.90 7.26 -12.63
N GLY A 25 -2.56 6.47 -11.60
CA GLY A 25 -3.48 5.46 -11.07
C GLY A 25 -4.73 6.07 -10.41
N THR A 26 -5.89 5.46 -10.64
CA THR A 26 -7.20 5.92 -10.14
C THR A 26 -7.50 5.39 -8.74
N HIS A 27 -8.47 5.97 -8.03
CA HIS A 27 -8.95 5.45 -6.74
C HIS A 27 -10.20 4.57 -6.90
N GLU A 28 -10.25 3.80 -7.98
CA GLU A 28 -11.34 2.86 -8.25
C GLU A 28 -11.05 1.53 -7.57
N PRO A 29 -12.07 0.77 -7.14
CA PRO A 29 -11.87 -0.54 -6.51
C PRO A 29 -11.03 -1.51 -7.34
N SER A 30 -11.07 -1.38 -8.67
CA SER A 30 -10.25 -2.15 -9.62
C SER A 30 -8.75 -1.85 -9.53
N ASN A 31 -8.36 -0.65 -9.07
CA ASN A 31 -6.97 -0.24 -8.86
C ASN A 31 -6.56 -0.30 -7.37
N LEU A 32 -7.42 -0.83 -6.50
CA LEU A 32 -7.15 -0.97 -5.07
C LEU A 32 -6.94 -2.43 -4.70
N GLN A 33 -5.93 -2.69 -3.87
CA GLN A 33 -5.67 -4.01 -3.34
C GLN A 33 -5.34 -3.94 -1.84
N LEU A 34 -5.69 -4.99 -1.11
CA LEU A 34 -5.21 -5.19 0.25
C LEU A 34 -3.77 -5.69 0.22
N ALA A 35 -2.92 -5.04 1.00
CA ALA A 35 -1.54 -5.47 1.21
C ALA A 35 -1.00 -4.95 2.55
N HIS A 36 0.12 -5.48 3.01
CA HIS A 36 0.70 -5.04 4.27
C HIS A 36 1.30 -3.63 4.15
N LEU A 37 1.27 -2.86 5.23
CA LEU A 37 1.85 -1.50 5.26
C LEU A 37 3.31 -1.48 4.76
N TYR A 38 4.14 -2.40 5.23
CA TYR A 38 5.54 -2.52 4.80
C TYR A 38 5.69 -2.85 3.31
N CYS A 39 4.92 -3.81 2.81
CA CYS A 39 4.97 -4.19 1.40
C CYS A 39 4.58 -3.01 0.48
N ASN A 40 3.57 -2.22 0.88
CA ASN A 40 3.13 -1.04 0.15
C ASN A 40 4.23 0.02 0.09
N GLN A 41 4.91 0.27 1.23
CA GLN A 41 6.00 1.23 1.31
C GLN A 41 7.18 0.82 0.42
N VAL A 42 7.62 -0.44 0.47
CA VAL A 42 8.72 -0.94 -0.37
C VAL A 42 8.38 -0.87 -1.85
N LYS A 43 7.14 -1.21 -2.24
CA LYS A 43 6.67 -1.11 -3.63
C LYS A 43 6.73 0.32 -4.16
N SER A 44 6.42 1.30 -3.32
CA SER A 44 6.48 2.72 -3.69
C SER A 44 7.92 3.20 -3.92
N ASP A 45 8.88 2.70 -3.13
CA ASP A 45 10.29 3.10 -3.21
C ASP A 45 10.99 2.49 -4.45
N LEU A 46 10.74 1.22 -4.75
CA LEU A 46 11.36 0.50 -5.88
C LEU A 46 11.00 1.07 -7.26
N ARG A 47 9.88 1.78 -7.41
CA ARG A 47 9.45 2.37 -8.69
C ARG A 47 10.02 3.77 -8.95
N GLY A 48 10.60 4.43 -7.95
CA GLY A 48 11.29 5.71 -8.09
C GLY A 48 12.78 5.58 -8.48
N ALA A 49 13.35 4.38 -8.39
CA ALA A 49 14.78 4.13 -8.58
C ALA A 49 15.19 3.75 -10.02
N ILE A 50 14.31 3.91 -11.01
CA ILE A 50 14.59 3.58 -12.42
C ILE A 50 14.76 4.81 -13.34
N THR A 51 15.03 5.98 -12.78
CA THR A 51 15.43 7.18 -13.53
C THR A 51 16.94 7.28 -13.68
#